data_AF-A0A3B9UZT1-F1
#
_entry.id   AF-A0A3B9UZT1-F1
#
_cell.length_a   1.000
_cell.length_b   1.000
_cell.length_c   1.000
_cell.angle_alpha   90.00
_cell.angle_beta   90.00
_cell.angle_gamma   90.00
#
_symmetry.space_group_name_H-M   'P 1'
#
loop_
_entity.id
_entity.type
_entity.pdbx_description
1 polymer ?
#
loop_
_entity_poly.entity_id
_entity_poly.type
_entity_poly.pdbx_seq_one_letter_code
_entity_poly.pdbx_strand_id
1 'polypeptide(L)' 'MDWYRDLGNAALGKASVVVAIGNFDGFHLGHQQLIKTLKVRSKELSLKSTV' A
#
# COMPACT_ATOMS: atom_id res chain seq x y z
N MET A 1 4.91 6.67 9.24
CA MET A 1 4.15 5.54 8.65
C MET A 1 2.79 5.62 9.30
N ASP A 2 1.80 5.98 8.51
CA ASP A 2 0.48 6.32 9.01
C ASP A 2 -0.38 5.06 8.99
N TRP A 3 -1.18 4.86 10.04
CA TRP A 3 -2.08 3.72 10.19
C TRP A 3 -3.51 4.23 10.26
N TYR A 4 -4.37 3.65 9.44
CA TYR A 4 -5.78 3.99 9.39
C TYR A 4 -6.60 2.74 9.71
N ARG A 5 -7.55 2.86 10.64
CA ARG A 5 -8.43 1.75 11.02
C ARG A 5 -9.48 1.45 9.95
N ASP A 6 -9.94 2.51 9.29
CA ASP A 6 -10.96 2.48 8.26
C ASP A 6 -10.73 3.64 7.30
N LEU A 7 -11.32 3.54 6.11
CA LEU A 7 -11.19 4.56 5.06
C LEU A 7 -11.97 5.84 5.36
N GLY A 8 -12.98 5.77 6.24
CA GLY A 8 -13.81 6.92 6.62
C GLY A 8 -13.03 7.95 7.43
N ASN A 9 -12.09 7.49 8.25
CA ASN A 9 -11.24 8.33 9.10
C ASN A 9 -9.92 8.74 8.45
N ALA A 10 -9.61 8.23 7.26
CA ALA A 10 -8.28 8.34 6.66
C ALA A 10 -8.04 9.67 5.92
N ALA A 11 -9.01 10.60 5.92
CA ALA A 11 -8.95 11.86 5.18
C ALA A 11 -8.34 11.66 3.78
N LEU A 12 -8.69 10.54 3.13
CA LEU A 12 -8.20 10.17 1.83
C LEU A 12 -8.87 11.09 0.82
N GLY A 13 -8.28 12.25 0.61
CA GLY A 13 -8.64 13.12 -0.49
C GLY A 13 -8.50 12.38 -1.83
N LYS A 14 -8.70 13.07 -2.95
CA LYS A 14 -8.55 12.51 -4.31
C LYS A 14 -7.10 12.13 -4.69
N ALA A 15 -6.22 11.86 -3.73
CA ALA A 15 -4.83 11.53 -3.98
C ALA A 15 -4.72 10.13 -4.60
N SER A 16 -4.13 10.04 -5.79
CA SER A 16 -3.79 8.76 -6.41
C SER A 16 -2.70 8.06 -5.58
N VAL A 17 -2.92 6.79 -5.27
CA VAL A 17 -2.02 5.94 -4.46
C VAL A 17 -1.91 4.56 -5.10
N VAL A 18 -0.74 3.94 -4.99
CA VAL A 18 -0.60 2.52 -5.30
C VAL A 18 -0.85 1.72 -4.02
N VAL A 19 -1.80 0.80 -4.06
CA VAL A 19 -2.23 0.04 -2.88
C VAL A 19 -1.98 -1.46 -3.08
N ALA A 20 -1.51 -2.12 -2.03
CA ALA A 20 -1.43 -3.57 -1.96
C ALA A 20 -2.43 -4.08 -0.93
N ILE A 21 -3.42 -4.88 -1.34
CA ILE A 21 -4.51 -5.33 -0.44
C ILE A 21 -4.28 -6.79 -0.06
N GLY A 22 -4.34 -7.09 1.23
CA GLY A 22 -4.27 -8.44 1.76
C GLY A 22 -4.32 -8.42 3.29
N ASN A 23 -4.51 -9.59 3.90
CA ASN A 23 -4.44 -9.73 5.35
C ASN A 23 -2.97 -9.64 5.86
N PHE A 24 -1.99 -9.89 4.98
CA PHE A 24 -0.54 -9.81 5.25
C PHE A 24 0.00 -10.66 6.42
N ASP A 25 -0.81 -11.50 7.04
CA ASP A 25 -0.40 -12.43 8.09
C ASP A 25 0.75 -13.36 7.67
N GLY A 26 1.70 -13.57 8.59
CA GLY A 26 2.84 -14.49 8.38
C GLY A 26 3.92 -14.02 7.40
N PHE A 27 3.80 -12.82 6.79
CA PHE A 27 4.79 -12.11 5.95
C PHE A 27 5.83 -12.98 5.21
N HIS A 28 5.35 -14.00 4.49
CA HIS A 28 6.20 -14.94 3.75
C HIS A 28 6.63 -14.35 2.38
N LEU A 29 7.33 -15.16 1.57
CA LEU A 29 7.89 -14.73 0.28
C LEU A 29 6.85 -14.13 -0.68
N GLY A 30 5.59 -14.58 -0.61
CA GLY A 30 4.50 -14.04 -1.42
C GLY A 30 4.21 -12.58 -1.08
N HIS A 31 4.02 -12.28 0.21
CA HIS A 31 3.84 -10.89 0.68
C HIS A 31 5.05 -10.03 0.34
N GLN A 32 6.28 -10.54 0.53
CA GLN A 32 7.50 -9.81 0.19
C GLN A 32 7.57 -9.42 -1.29
N GLN A 33 7.22 -10.34 -2.20
CA GLN A 33 7.16 -10.05 -3.63
C GLN A 33 6.09 -9.01 -3.97
N LEU A 34 4.94 -9.06 -3.28
CA LEU A 34 3.84 -8.12 -3.46
C LEU A 34 4.24 -6.71 -3.01
N ILE A 35 4.89 -6.58 -1.85
CA ILE A 35 5.46 -5.30 -1.36
C ILE A 35 6.57 -4.78 -2.27
N LYS A 36 7.42 -5.66 -2.83
CA LYS A 36 8.44 -5.26 -3.79
C LYS A 36 7.81 -4.65 -5.04
N THR A 37 6.77 -5.28 -5.56
CA THR A 37 6.01 -4.80 -6.73
C THR A 37 5.33 -3.46 -6.45
N LEU A 38 4.67 -3.33 -5.29
CA LEU A 38 4.07 -2.08 -4.81
C LEU A 38 5.06 -0.91 -4.86
N LYS A 39 6.27 -1.12 -4.30
CA LYS A 39 7.32 -0.09 -4.26
C LYS A 39 7.84 0.28 -5.65
N VAL A 40 7.99 -0.70 -6.55
CA VAL A 40 8.40 -0.45 -7.95
C VAL A 40 7.35 0.40 -8.66
N ARG A 41 6.08 0.00 -8.62
CA ARG A 41 4.97 0.73 -9.26
C ARG A 41 4.79 2.13 -8.71
N SER A 42 4.91 2.31 -7.40
CA SER A 42 4.85 3.64 -6.76
C SER A 42 5.95 4.58 -7.26
N LYS A 43 7.17 4.08 -7.47
CA LYS A 43 8.25 4.87 -8.07
C LYS A 43 7.99 5.19 -9.55
N GLU A 44 7.60 4.19 -10.34
CA GLU A 44 7.29 4.37 -11.77
C GLU A 44 6.21 5.44 -12.01
N LEU A 45 5.20 5.47 -11.13
CA LEU A 45 4.06 6.38 -11.24
C LEU A 45 4.26 7.69 -10.48
N SER A 46 5.36 7.86 -9.74
CA SER A 46 5.58 8.99 -8.82
C SER A 46 4.41 9.19 -7.83
N LEU A 47 3.83 8.09 -7.34
CA LEU A 47 2.72 8.09 -6.38
C LEU A 47 3.17 7.55 -5.03
N LYS A 48 2.46 7.92 -3.95
CA LYS A 48 2.64 7.26 -2.65
C LYS A 48 2.19 5.79 -2.74
N SER A 49 2.68 4.95 -1.82
CA SER A 49 2.19 3.58 -1.65
C SER A 49 1.80 3.27 -0.21
N THR A 50 0.81 2.40 -0.05
CA THR A 50 0.40 1.82 1.24
C THR A 50 -0.04 0.37 1.07
N VAL A 51 0.02 -0.38 2.17
CA VAL A 51 -0.69 -1.66 2.34
C VAL A 51 -2.04 -1.43 3.02
#